data_AF-A0A7J4JNL7-F1
#
_entry.id   AF-A0A7J4JNL7-F1
#
_cell.length_a   1.000
_cell.length_b   1.000
_cell.length_c   1.000
_cell.angle_alpha   90.00
_cell.angle_beta   90.00
_cell.angle_gamma   90.00
#
_symmetry.space_group_name_H-M   'P 1'
#
loop_
_entity.id
_entity.type
_entity.pdbx_description
1 polymer ?
#
loop_
_entity_poly.entity_id
_entity_poly.type
_entity_poly.pdbx_seq_one_letter_code
_entity_poly.pdbx_strand_id
1 'polypeptide(L)'
;MKKPTVSELGILANQNFVYGLIILFFISYLVSGLWLFGLLVGICILWVVALEFWLGAKAHGWKNELWETGLALLLAVVIWFGAGFVLQTPSPLNAIVSCSMLPHLQRGDMVVLSGDRLSAPLEEIKSLEGIGTAEVYEDGNRVATVPGSIYSYCAQRQGSQMCNSFVTNPSSYTEKHGELAIVYEKCGIIYPKTGQKQSGPCVSYLEVNGRQYQTNLANDIGVYQPNPGEYYSRVGDIIHRAFIKLKVGSQVYFLTKGDNNPIFDIQVYDEKTGTGNRPVEIERSKGRVLFTIPIVGYLKLFISPGAILTPEGCDRYYEKFQ
;
A
#
# COMPACT_ATOMS: atom_id res chain seq x y z
N MET A 1 34.91 41.84 -12.38
CA MET A 1 34.17 41.48 -11.15
C MET A 1 34.64 40.11 -10.70
N LYS A 2 35.21 39.98 -9.49
CA LYS A 2 35.64 38.69 -8.92
C LYS A 2 34.40 37.82 -8.69
N LYS A 3 34.32 36.63 -9.30
CA LYS A 3 33.37 35.59 -8.88
C LYS A 3 33.62 35.33 -7.39
N PRO A 4 32.63 35.48 -6.50
CA PRO A 4 32.84 35.16 -5.10
C PRO A 4 33.04 33.65 -5.01
N THR A 5 34.27 33.24 -4.72
CA THR A 5 34.64 31.84 -4.58
C THR A 5 33.95 31.28 -3.36
N VAL A 6 33.17 30.22 -3.58
CA VAL A 6 32.54 29.34 -2.59
C VAL A 6 33.60 28.55 -1.78
N SER A 7 34.83 29.08 -1.67
CA SER A 7 36.03 28.38 -1.21
C SER A 7 35.99 28.03 0.27
N GLU A 8 35.15 28.69 1.08
CA GLU A 8 35.01 28.42 2.51
C GLU A 8 34.19 27.14 2.80
N LEU A 9 33.38 26.68 1.84
CA LEU A 9 32.53 25.49 1.98
C LEU A 9 33.24 24.19 1.54
N GLY A 10 34.50 24.27 1.11
CA GLY A 10 35.33 23.13 0.76
C GLY A 10 34.70 22.22 -0.30
N ILE A 11 34.89 20.90 -0.16
CA ILE A 11 34.42 19.91 -1.13
C ILE A 11 32.88 19.82 -1.21
N LEU A 12 32.17 20.28 -0.17
CA LEU A 12 30.70 20.30 -0.13
C LEU A 12 30.09 21.42 -0.98
N ALA A 13 30.89 22.39 -1.42
CA ALA A 13 30.51 23.35 -2.46
C ALA A 13 30.46 22.72 -3.87
N ASN A 14 31.06 21.55 -4.05
CA ASN A 14 31.08 20.85 -5.33
C ASN A 14 29.82 19.98 -5.45
N GLN A 15 28.86 20.42 -6.26
CA GLN A 15 27.60 19.70 -6.49
C GLN A 15 27.82 18.26 -6.94
N ASN A 16 28.79 17.99 -7.82
CA ASN A 16 29.09 16.65 -8.30
C ASN A 16 29.54 15.72 -7.16
N PHE A 17 30.27 16.25 -6.19
CA PHE A 17 30.65 15.48 -4.99
C PHE A 17 29.43 15.14 -4.15
N VAL A 18 28.53 16.10 -3.92
CA VAL A 18 27.30 15.87 -3.14
C VAL A 18 26.35 14.92 -3.87
N TYR A 19 26.24 15.00 -5.20
CA TYR A 19 25.51 14.02 -6.01
C TYR A 19 26.10 12.61 -5.87
N GLY A 20 27.42 12.49 -5.83
CA GLY A 20 28.09 11.21 -5.53
C GLY A 20 27.72 10.65 -4.15
N LEU A 21 27.65 11.50 -3.13
CA LEU A 21 27.19 11.11 -1.79
C LEU A 21 25.72 10.68 -1.78
N ILE A 22 24.84 11.40 -2.49
CA ILE A 22 23.42 11.04 -2.63
C ILE A 22 23.30 9.63 -3.22
N ILE A 23 24.02 9.34 -4.31
CA ILE A 23 23.98 8.02 -4.95
C ILE A 23 24.52 6.94 -4.01
N LEU A 24 25.65 7.19 -3.33
CA LEU A 24 26.26 6.24 -2.40
C LEU A 24 25.32 5.90 -1.23
N PHE A 25 24.75 6.92 -0.59
CA PHE A 25 23.82 6.72 0.51
C PHE A 25 22.52 6.08 0.03
N PHE A 26 22.02 6.44 -1.15
CA PHE A 26 20.85 5.80 -1.73
C PHE A 26 21.06 4.31 -1.99
N ILE A 27 22.18 3.93 -2.63
CA ILE A 27 22.53 2.51 -2.84
C ILE A 27 22.68 1.78 -1.50
N SER A 28 23.37 2.41 -0.54
CA SER A 28 23.56 1.84 0.80
C SER A 28 22.23 1.64 1.52
N TYR A 29 21.27 2.55 1.36
CA TYR A 29 19.91 2.39 1.84
C TYR A 29 19.20 1.21 1.18
N LEU A 30 19.24 1.09 -0.15
CA LEU A 30 18.58 0.01 -0.89
C LEU A 30 19.13 -1.38 -0.48
N VAL A 31 20.44 -1.48 -0.24
CA VAL A 31 21.09 -2.74 0.15
C VAL A 31 20.85 -3.09 1.62
N SER A 32 20.97 -2.10 2.52
CA SER A 32 20.94 -2.37 3.97
C SER A 32 19.55 -2.24 4.60
N GLY A 33 18.63 -1.48 3.99
CA GLY A 33 17.35 -1.09 4.57
C GLY A 33 17.47 -0.13 5.77
N LEU A 34 18.66 0.39 6.10
CA LEU A 34 18.89 1.24 7.26
C LEU A 34 18.41 2.67 7.02
N TRP A 35 17.46 3.13 7.83
CA TRP A 35 16.85 4.46 7.71
C TRP A 35 17.84 5.64 7.76
N LEU A 36 18.98 5.48 8.45
CA LEU A 36 20.03 6.50 8.56
C LEU A 36 20.53 6.94 7.17
N PHE A 37 20.71 6.01 6.24
CA PHE A 37 21.15 6.35 4.89
C PHE A 37 20.09 7.15 4.13
N GLY A 38 18.80 6.87 4.36
CA GLY A 38 17.71 7.68 3.82
C GLY A 38 17.71 9.11 4.38
N LEU A 39 17.99 9.28 5.68
CA LEU A 39 18.15 10.61 6.30
C LEU A 39 19.31 11.38 5.67
N LEU A 40 20.46 10.73 5.47
CA LEU A 40 21.64 11.35 4.85
C LEU A 40 21.37 11.80 3.40
N VAL A 41 20.64 11.00 2.62
CA VAL A 41 20.15 11.41 1.28
C VAL A 41 19.33 12.70 1.39
N GLY A 42 18.38 12.76 2.32
CA GLY A 42 17.55 13.94 2.53
C GLY A 42 18.36 15.20 2.87
N ILE A 43 19.35 15.08 3.76
CA ILE A 43 20.25 16.19 4.12
C ILE A 43 21.05 16.65 2.90
N CYS A 44 21.60 15.73 2.10
CA CYS A 44 22.34 16.08 0.89
C CYS A 44 21.47 16.77 -0.16
N ILE A 45 20.21 16.36 -0.35
CA ILE A 45 19.28 17.02 -1.27
C ILE A 45 18.99 18.44 -0.81
N LEU A 46 18.66 18.63 0.48
CA LEU A 46 18.41 19.96 1.04
C LEU A 46 19.63 20.87 0.90
N TRP A 47 20.83 20.31 1.09
CA TRP A 47 22.09 21.02 0.89
C TRP A 47 22.30 21.45 -0.56
N VAL A 48 22.08 20.57 -1.53
CA VAL A 48 22.21 20.89 -2.96
C VAL A 48 21.23 22.01 -3.33
N VAL A 49 19.96 21.89 -2.94
CA VAL A 49 18.94 22.91 -3.25
C VAL A 49 19.30 24.26 -2.62
N ALA A 50 19.74 24.28 -1.36
CA ALA A 50 20.15 25.51 -0.70
C ALA A 50 21.39 26.14 -1.36
N LEU A 51 22.35 25.30 -1.76
CA LEU A 51 23.56 25.74 -2.46
C LEU A 51 23.23 26.31 -3.83
N GLU A 52 22.40 25.63 -4.63
CA GLU A 52 21.92 26.08 -5.94
C GLU A 52 21.25 27.44 -5.86
N PHE A 53 20.26 27.56 -4.97
CA PHE A 53 19.53 28.80 -4.76
C PHE A 53 20.46 29.95 -4.35
N TRP A 54 21.40 29.70 -3.45
CA TRP A 54 22.34 30.73 -2.98
C TRP A 54 23.32 31.19 -4.07
N LEU A 55 23.83 30.25 -4.87
CA LEU A 55 24.73 30.56 -5.99
C LEU A 55 23.99 31.29 -7.11
N GLY A 56 22.78 30.85 -7.45
CA GLY A 56 21.91 31.49 -8.43
C GLY A 56 21.52 32.91 -8.01
N ALA A 57 21.09 33.10 -6.76
CA ALA A 57 20.78 34.41 -6.21
C ALA A 57 21.97 35.39 -6.21
N LYS A 58 23.20 34.89 -6.00
CA LYS A 58 24.43 35.70 -6.10
C LYS A 58 24.82 36.03 -7.53
N ALA A 59 24.62 35.10 -8.47
CA ALA A 59 25.04 35.24 -9.86
C ALA A 59 24.07 36.09 -10.68
N HIS A 60 22.77 35.84 -10.54
CA HIS A 60 21.71 36.41 -11.37
C HIS A 60 20.77 37.35 -10.59
N GLY A 61 20.94 37.44 -9.27
CA GLY A 61 20.10 38.26 -8.41
C GLY A 61 18.85 37.51 -7.93
N TRP A 62 18.44 37.82 -6.70
CA TRP A 62 17.34 37.14 -6.00
C TRP A 62 15.99 37.18 -6.74
N LYS A 63 15.72 38.24 -7.53
CA LYS A 63 14.47 38.34 -8.31
C LYS A 63 14.40 37.32 -9.45
N ASN A 64 15.53 37.08 -10.12
CA ASN A 64 15.59 36.13 -11.24
C ASN A 64 15.51 34.69 -10.72
N GLU A 65 16.24 34.39 -9.65
CA GLU A 65 16.18 33.07 -8.99
C GLU A 65 14.76 32.70 -8.55
N LEU A 66 14.04 33.66 -7.95
CA LEU A 66 12.63 33.47 -7.57
C LEU A 66 11.72 33.26 -8.78
N TRP A 67 11.98 33.95 -9.89
CA TRP A 67 11.22 33.77 -11.12
C TRP A 67 11.44 32.40 -11.75
N GLU A 68 12.69 31.94 -11.83
CA GLU A 68 13.05 30.63 -12.35
C GLU A 68 12.49 29.50 -11.48
N THR A 69 12.64 29.60 -10.16
CA THR A 69 12.03 28.67 -9.20
C THR A 69 10.50 28.66 -9.35
N GLY A 70 9.89 29.85 -9.48
CA GLY A 70 8.45 29.98 -9.70
C GLY A 70 7.98 29.32 -11.01
N LEU A 71 8.75 29.47 -12.09
CA LEU A 71 8.47 28.82 -13.37
C LEU A 71 8.59 27.30 -13.28
N ALA A 72 9.60 26.78 -12.57
CA ALA A 72 9.78 25.35 -12.35
C ALA A 72 8.62 24.75 -11.55
N LEU A 73 8.18 25.43 -10.48
CA LEU A 73 7.01 25.03 -9.70
C LEU A 73 5.73 25.07 -10.53
N LEU A 74 5.54 26.11 -11.34
CA LEU A 74 4.40 26.20 -12.26
C LEU A 74 4.40 25.04 -13.26
N LEU A 75 5.55 24.72 -13.86
CA LEU A 75 5.68 23.58 -14.76
C LEU A 75 5.35 22.26 -14.07
N ALA A 76 5.84 22.04 -12.85
CA ALA A 76 5.52 20.84 -12.07
C ALA A 76 4.00 20.73 -11.79
N VAL A 77 3.35 21.84 -11.44
CA VAL A 77 1.89 21.91 -11.26
C VAL A 77 1.17 21.57 -12.57
N VAL A 78 1.58 22.16 -13.70
CA VAL A 78 1.01 21.87 -15.02
C VAL A 78 1.16 20.41 -15.39
N ILE A 79 2.32 19.80 -15.14
CA ILE A 79 2.55 18.37 -15.38
C ILE A 79 1.63 17.52 -14.50
N TRP A 80 1.50 17.83 -13.21
CA TRP A 80 0.65 17.09 -12.29
C TRP A 80 -0.82 17.13 -12.71
N PHE A 81 -1.37 18.33 -12.94
CA PHE A 81 -2.77 18.48 -13.33
C PHE A 81 -3.02 18.02 -14.78
N GLY A 82 -2.06 18.20 -15.68
CA GLY A 82 -2.11 17.68 -17.04
C GLY A 82 -2.15 16.15 -17.07
N ALA A 83 -1.31 15.49 -16.29
CA ALA A 83 -1.34 14.04 -16.11
C ALA A 83 -2.67 13.58 -15.51
N GLY A 84 -3.17 14.27 -14.48
CA GLY A 84 -4.47 13.95 -13.88
C GLY A 84 -5.64 14.10 -14.85
N PHE A 85 -5.61 15.11 -15.73
CA PHE A 85 -6.59 15.29 -16.79
C PHE A 85 -6.54 14.16 -17.83
N VAL A 86 -5.34 13.83 -18.34
CA VAL A 86 -5.13 12.77 -19.34
C VAL A 86 -5.52 11.39 -18.80
N LEU A 87 -5.10 11.09 -17.57
CA LEU A 87 -5.34 9.81 -16.92
C LEU A 87 -6.71 9.75 -16.23
N GLN A 88 -7.47 10.85 -16.24
CA GLN A 88 -8.80 10.97 -15.64
C GLN A 88 -8.84 10.68 -14.13
N THR A 89 -7.75 10.97 -13.41
CA THR A 89 -7.64 10.74 -11.96
C THR A 89 -7.05 11.97 -11.25
N PRO A 90 -7.52 12.32 -10.03
CA PRO A 90 -6.91 13.37 -9.23
C PRO A 90 -5.53 12.97 -8.64
N SER A 91 -5.13 11.71 -8.76
CA SER A 91 -3.87 11.17 -8.23
C SER A 91 -3.18 10.30 -9.28
N PRO A 92 -2.61 10.89 -10.35
CA PRO A 92 -2.03 10.14 -11.47
C PRO A 92 -0.85 9.25 -11.07
N LEU A 93 -0.21 9.53 -9.94
CA LEU A 93 0.94 8.79 -9.41
C LEU A 93 0.71 8.43 -7.93
N ASN A 94 1.10 7.22 -7.54
CA ASN A 94 1.20 6.82 -6.14
C ASN A 94 2.46 5.98 -5.90
N ALA A 95 2.95 5.89 -4.66
CA ALA A 95 4.09 5.03 -4.34
C ALA A 95 3.66 3.87 -3.44
N ILE A 96 4.27 2.72 -3.67
CA ILE A 96 4.00 1.49 -2.93
C ILE A 96 4.80 1.51 -1.63
N VAL A 97 4.08 1.63 -0.51
CA VAL A 97 4.70 1.79 0.81
C VAL A 97 4.75 0.51 1.65
N SER A 98 4.02 -0.54 1.24
CA SER A 98 3.94 -1.83 1.94
C SER A 98 4.27 -3.01 1.03
N CYS A 99 4.43 -4.19 1.63
CA CYS A 99 4.73 -5.45 0.94
C CYS A 99 3.49 -6.35 0.78
N SER A 100 2.29 -5.76 0.94
CA SER A 100 0.99 -6.43 0.82
C SER A 100 0.67 -6.92 -0.60
N MET A 101 1.41 -6.45 -1.62
CA MET A 101 1.20 -6.81 -3.03
C MET A 101 2.31 -7.69 -3.62
N LEU A 102 3.23 -8.19 -2.79
CA LEU A 102 4.23 -9.15 -3.26
C LEU A 102 3.56 -10.44 -3.78
N PRO A 103 4.16 -11.12 -4.77
CA PRO A 103 5.36 -10.71 -5.51
C PRO A 103 5.07 -9.73 -6.67
N HIS A 104 3.81 -9.42 -6.96
CA HIS A 104 3.40 -8.68 -8.17
C HIS A 104 3.80 -7.21 -8.18
N LEU A 105 3.76 -6.54 -7.03
CA LEU A 105 4.21 -5.16 -6.90
C LEU A 105 5.21 -5.01 -5.77
N GLN A 106 6.31 -4.28 -6.02
CA GLN A 106 7.39 -4.13 -5.06
C GLN A 106 7.26 -2.82 -4.26
N ARG A 107 7.58 -2.90 -2.98
CA ARG A 107 7.73 -1.71 -2.13
C ARG A 107 8.82 -0.81 -2.69
N GLY A 108 8.52 0.48 -2.78
CA GLY A 108 9.41 1.48 -3.35
C GLY A 108 9.23 1.69 -4.86
N ASP A 109 8.32 0.96 -5.51
CA ASP A 109 7.88 1.30 -6.87
C ASP A 109 6.87 2.45 -6.84
N MET A 110 6.75 3.14 -7.97
CA MET A 110 5.71 4.13 -8.22
C MET A 110 4.70 3.55 -9.22
N VAL A 111 3.40 3.68 -8.94
CA VAL A 111 2.32 3.27 -9.84
C VAL A 111 1.76 4.47 -10.57
N VAL A 112 1.46 4.28 -11.85
CA VAL A 112 0.68 5.22 -12.66
C VAL A 112 -0.77 4.78 -12.67
N LEU A 113 -1.67 5.71 -12.36
CA LEU A 113 -3.09 5.41 -12.18
C LEU A 113 -3.92 5.92 -13.36
N SER A 114 -5.02 5.23 -13.66
CA SER A 114 -6.11 5.71 -14.52
C SER A 114 -7.41 5.77 -13.74
N GLY A 115 -8.23 6.80 -13.97
CA GLY A 115 -9.57 6.92 -13.37
C GLY A 115 -10.65 6.07 -14.05
N ASP A 116 -10.26 5.11 -14.89
CA ASP A 116 -11.20 4.15 -15.45
C ASP A 116 -11.73 3.18 -14.37
N ARG A 117 -12.81 2.48 -14.71
CA ARG A 117 -13.49 1.60 -13.76
C ARG A 117 -12.66 0.34 -13.50
N LEU A 118 -12.46 0.03 -12.22
CA LEU A 118 -11.87 -1.26 -11.81
C LEU A 118 -12.71 -2.44 -12.31
N SER A 119 -12.06 -3.33 -13.04
CA SER A 119 -12.57 -4.61 -13.49
C SER A 119 -12.47 -5.64 -12.38
N ALA A 120 -13.63 -6.16 -12.01
CA ALA A 120 -13.85 -7.28 -11.11
C ALA A 120 -15.27 -7.82 -11.37
N PRO A 121 -15.58 -9.07 -10.99
CA PRO A 121 -16.95 -9.58 -10.98
C PRO A 121 -17.88 -8.67 -10.17
N LEU A 122 -19.17 -8.62 -10.50
CA LEU A 122 -20.16 -7.82 -9.80
C LEU A 122 -21.28 -8.71 -9.30
N GLU A 123 -21.63 -8.56 -8.02
CA GLU A 123 -22.74 -9.22 -7.37
C GLU A 123 -23.63 -8.20 -6.66
N GLU A 124 -24.94 -8.41 -6.73
CA GLU A 124 -25.92 -7.62 -5.99
C GLU A 124 -26.17 -8.27 -4.63
N ILE A 125 -26.11 -7.47 -3.57
CA ILE A 125 -26.43 -7.88 -2.20
C ILE A 125 -27.48 -6.92 -1.63
N LYS A 126 -28.24 -7.39 -0.65
CA LYS A 126 -29.33 -6.62 -0.03
C LYS A 126 -28.80 -5.55 0.91
N SER A 127 -27.75 -5.85 1.69
CA SER A 127 -27.24 -4.95 2.72
C SER A 127 -25.77 -5.20 3.06
N LEU A 128 -25.09 -4.16 3.55
CA LEU A 128 -23.77 -4.27 4.19
C LEU A 128 -23.86 -4.53 5.71
N GLU A 129 -25.07 -4.71 6.23
CA GLU A 129 -25.30 -5.01 7.64
C GLU A 129 -24.58 -6.30 8.04
N GLY A 130 -23.90 -6.27 9.20
CA GLY A 130 -23.14 -7.40 9.71
C GLY A 130 -21.75 -7.59 9.08
N ILE A 131 -21.33 -6.79 8.09
CA ILE A 131 -20.01 -6.99 7.45
C ILE A 131 -18.83 -6.84 8.43
N GLY A 132 -18.95 -6.02 9.47
CA GLY A 132 -17.87 -5.81 10.45
C GLY A 132 -17.74 -6.91 11.51
N THR A 133 -18.58 -7.94 11.50
CA THR A 133 -18.58 -9.01 12.50
C THR A 133 -18.67 -10.37 11.81
N ALA A 134 -17.81 -11.29 12.20
CA ALA A 134 -17.78 -12.65 11.69
C ALA A 134 -18.60 -13.57 12.58
N GLU A 135 -19.60 -14.24 12.01
CA GLU A 135 -20.11 -15.49 12.55
C GLU A 135 -19.20 -16.63 12.11
N VAL A 136 -18.55 -17.29 13.05
CA VAL A 136 -17.53 -18.30 12.77
C VAL A 136 -18.15 -19.69 12.88
N TYR A 137 -17.92 -20.50 11.86
CA TYR A 137 -18.38 -21.89 11.77
C TYR A 137 -17.18 -22.83 11.63
N GLU A 138 -17.16 -23.91 12.40
CA GLU A 138 -16.22 -25.04 12.27
C GLU A 138 -17.04 -26.28 11.90
N ASP A 139 -16.73 -26.91 10.76
CA ASP A 139 -17.45 -28.06 10.21
C ASP A 139 -18.98 -27.83 10.14
N GLY A 140 -19.37 -26.61 9.78
CA GLY A 140 -20.78 -26.19 9.65
C GLY A 140 -21.48 -25.84 10.97
N ASN A 141 -20.84 -26.04 12.12
CA ASN A 141 -21.38 -25.66 13.42
C ASN A 141 -20.88 -24.27 13.82
N ARG A 142 -21.79 -23.37 14.22
CA ARG A 142 -21.40 -22.03 14.69
C ARG A 142 -20.65 -22.15 16.02
N VAL A 143 -19.39 -21.72 16.05
CA VAL A 143 -18.51 -21.83 17.23
C VAL A 143 -18.26 -20.49 17.91
N ALA A 144 -18.34 -19.36 17.18
CA ALA A 144 -18.10 -18.05 17.76
C ALA A 144 -18.78 -16.93 16.97
N THR A 145 -18.78 -15.73 17.57
CA THR A 145 -19.04 -14.48 16.88
C THR A 145 -17.99 -13.49 17.34
N VAL A 146 -17.20 -12.98 16.40
CA VAL A 146 -16.02 -12.16 16.68
C VAL A 146 -16.06 -10.87 15.86
N PRO A 147 -15.64 -9.72 16.42
CA PRO A 147 -15.41 -8.52 15.63
C PRO A 147 -14.32 -8.73 14.57
N GLY A 148 -14.49 -8.18 13.37
CA GLY A 148 -13.58 -8.45 12.26
C GLY A 148 -13.71 -9.89 11.80
N SER A 149 -12.60 -10.64 11.80
CA SER A 149 -12.52 -12.03 11.35
C SER A 149 -11.95 -12.96 12.42
N ILE A 150 -12.15 -14.27 12.25
CA ILE A 150 -11.44 -15.26 13.07
C ILE A 150 -9.91 -15.09 12.97
N TYR A 151 -9.40 -14.70 11.79
CA TYR A 151 -7.98 -14.45 11.59
C TYR A 151 -7.48 -13.30 12.48
N SER A 152 -8.14 -12.15 12.45
CA SER A 152 -7.77 -11.01 13.29
C SER A 152 -7.94 -11.30 14.78
N TYR A 153 -8.99 -12.02 15.15
CA TYR A 153 -9.23 -12.47 16.52
C TYR A 153 -8.07 -13.34 17.03
N CYS A 154 -7.70 -14.38 16.28
CA CYS A 154 -6.66 -15.32 16.67
C CYS A 154 -5.24 -14.76 16.62
N ALA A 155 -4.99 -13.76 15.76
CA ALA A 155 -3.74 -13.01 15.77
C ALA A 155 -3.52 -12.22 17.09
N GLN A 156 -4.62 -11.83 17.75
CA GLN A 156 -4.58 -11.01 18.97
C GLN A 156 -4.82 -11.83 20.25
N ARG A 157 -5.40 -13.02 20.13
CA ARG A 157 -5.72 -13.93 21.25
C ARG A 157 -5.16 -15.32 21.00
N GLN A 158 -3.89 -15.50 21.31
CA GLN A 158 -3.22 -16.79 21.20
C GLN A 158 -3.64 -17.73 22.32
N GLY A 159 -3.66 -19.03 22.04
CA GLY A 159 -3.83 -20.08 23.04
C GLY A 159 -5.27 -20.56 23.29
N SER A 160 -6.28 -19.98 22.64
CA SER A 160 -7.62 -20.57 22.66
C SER A 160 -7.70 -21.82 21.79
N GLN A 161 -8.54 -22.79 22.18
CA GLN A 161 -8.72 -24.04 21.42
C GLN A 161 -9.15 -23.77 19.97
N MET A 162 -10.10 -22.85 19.77
CA MET A 162 -10.55 -22.42 18.44
C MET A 162 -9.40 -21.86 17.61
N CYS A 163 -8.56 -21.00 18.19
CA CYS A 163 -7.44 -20.41 17.44
C CYS A 163 -6.36 -21.43 17.09
N ASN A 164 -6.07 -22.37 18.00
CA ASN A 164 -5.15 -23.45 17.70
C ASN A 164 -5.71 -24.36 16.59
N SER A 165 -7.00 -24.67 16.62
CA SER A 165 -7.68 -25.46 15.57
C SER A 165 -7.69 -24.72 14.22
N PHE A 166 -8.03 -23.43 14.20
CA PHE A 166 -8.02 -22.61 13.00
C PHE A 166 -6.64 -22.56 12.33
N VAL A 167 -5.57 -22.46 13.11
CA VAL A 167 -4.20 -22.45 12.56
C VAL A 167 -3.80 -23.82 12.00
N THR A 168 -4.21 -24.92 12.64
CA THR A 168 -3.82 -26.27 12.22
C THR A 168 -4.68 -26.80 11.07
N ASN A 169 -5.98 -26.53 11.09
CA ASN A 169 -6.99 -26.98 10.15
C ASN A 169 -7.91 -25.83 9.65
N PRO A 170 -7.37 -24.81 8.98
CA PRO A 170 -8.17 -23.68 8.51
C PRO A 170 -9.30 -24.08 7.55
N SER A 171 -9.16 -25.18 6.83
CA SER A 171 -10.16 -25.65 5.86
C SER A 171 -11.50 -26.11 6.47
N SER A 172 -11.56 -26.39 7.78
CA SER A 172 -12.83 -26.65 8.47
C SER A 172 -13.59 -25.36 8.82
N TYR A 173 -12.96 -24.19 8.65
CA TYR A 173 -13.51 -22.91 9.06
C TYR A 173 -14.14 -22.15 7.91
N THR A 174 -15.33 -21.61 8.19
CA THR A 174 -16.01 -20.62 7.36
C THR A 174 -16.44 -19.48 8.26
N GLU A 175 -16.26 -18.24 7.81
CA GLU A 175 -16.85 -17.08 8.50
C GLU A 175 -17.90 -16.40 7.62
N LYS A 176 -19.00 -15.98 8.24
CA LYS A 176 -20.07 -15.22 7.57
C LYS A 176 -20.07 -13.77 8.03
N HIS A 177 -20.12 -12.88 7.05
CA HIS A 177 -20.17 -11.43 7.17
C HIS A 177 -21.43 -10.93 6.45
N GLY A 178 -22.57 -10.97 7.13
CA GLY A 178 -23.86 -10.72 6.49
C GLY A 178 -24.12 -11.72 5.36
N GLU A 179 -24.26 -11.25 4.13
CA GLU A 179 -24.50 -12.07 2.93
C GLU A 179 -23.24 -12.70 2.32
N LEU A 180 -22.07 -12.41 2.89
CA LEU A 180 -20.78 -12.92 2.44
C LEU A 180 -20.36 -14.12 3.30
N ALA A 181 -19.89 -15.20 2.69
CA ALA A 181 -19.21 -16.29 3.38
C ALA A 181 -17.77 -16.40 2.89
N ILE A 182 -16.81 -16.42 3.81
CA ILE A 182 -15.39 -16.50 3.51
C ILE A 182 -14.88 -17.84 4.01
N VAL A 183 -14.30 -18.62 3.10
CA VAL A 183 -13.78 -19.95 3.39
C VAL A 183 -12.27 -19.89 3.39
N TYR A 184 -11.66 -20.61 4.33
CA TYR A 184 -10.21 -20.64 4.49
C TYR A 184 -9.59 -21.92 3.96
N GLU A 185 -8.28 -21.86 3.74
CA GLU A 185 -7.44 -23.02 3.49
C GLU A 185 -6.05 -22.81 4.11
N LYS A 186 -5.20 -23.82 3.98
CA LYS A 186 -3.81 -23.75 4.43
C LYS A 186 -2.91 -23.36 3.27
N CYS A 187 -2.48 -22.10 3.22
CA CYS A 187 -1.57 -21.63 2.17
C CYS A 187 -0.10 -21.84 2.55
N GLY A 188 0.72 -22.14 1.55
CA GLY A 188 2.18 -22.07 1.64
C GLY A 188 2.68 -20.62 1.69
N ILE A 189 3.72 -20.39 2.50
CA ILE A 189 4.41 -19.10 2.66
C ILE A 189 5.89 -19.34 2.37
N ILE A 190 6.46 -18.56 1.46
CA ILE A 190 7.85 -18.67 1.01
C ILE A 190 8.64 -17.48 1.55
N TYR A 191 9.80 -17.76 2.15
CA TYR A 191 10.77 -16.78 2.58
C TYR A 191 11.96 -16.77 1.59
N PRO A 192 11.91 -15.95 0.51
CA PRO A 192 12.87 -16.04 -0.59
C PRO A 192 14.33 -15.85 -0.18
N LYS A 193 14.60 -15.05 0.88
CA LYS A 193 15.97 -14.80 1.36
C LYS A 193 16.61 -16.02 2.02
N THR A 194 15.82 -16.82 2.71
CA THR A 194 16.30 -17.98 3.49
C THR A 194 15.99 -19.31 2.82
N GLY A 195 15.10 -19.32 1.83
CA GLY A 195 14.54 -20.53 1.23
C GLY A 195 13.56 -21.28 2.13
N GLN A 196 13.26 -20.76 3.33
CA GLN A 196 12.34 -21.40 4.25
C GLN A 196 10.91 -21.39 3.70
N LYS A 197 10.19 -22.48 3.95
CA LYS A 197 8.76 -22.60 3.69
C LYS A 197 8.01 -22.75 5.00
N GLN A 198 6.90 -22.03 5.13
CA GLN A 198 5.95 -22.17 6.22
C GLN A 198 4.54 -22.34 5.63
N SER A 199 3.55 -22.52 6.49
CA SER A 199 2.16 -22.49 6.07
C SER A 199 1.31 -21.80 7.12
N GLY A 200 0.18 -21.25 6.69
CA GLY A 200 -0.77 -20.61 7.59
C GLY A 200 -2.16 -20.47 6.96
N PRO A 201 -3.16 -20.08 7.76
CA PRO A 201 -4.50 -19.81 7.26
C PRO A 201 -4.50 -18.69 6.23
N CYS A 202 -5.27 -18.86 5.17
CA CYS A 202 -5.51 -17.85 4.15
C CYS A 202 -6.91 -18.03 3.57
N VAL A 203 -7.45 -16.99 2.97
CA VAL A 203 -8.70 -17.07 2.22
C VAL A 203 -8.53 -18.00 1.02
N SER A 204 -9.42 -18.98 0.94
CA SER A 204 -9.56 -19.83 -0.22
C SER A 204 -10.42 -19.16 -1.29
N TYR A 205 -11.66 -18.87 -0.92
CA TYR A 205 -12.65 -18.20 -1.76
C TYR A 205 -13.65 -17.42 -0.91
N LEU A 206 -14.30 -16.47 -1.59
CA LEU A 206 -15.49 -15.77 -1.12
C LEU A 206 -16.71 -16.42 -1.77
N GLU A 207 -17.75 -16.68 -1.01
CA GLU A 207 -19.06 -17.08 -1.51
C GLU A 207 -20.07 -15.95 -1.27
N VAL A 208 -20.82 -15.61 -2.32
CA VAL A 208 -21.93 -14.66 -2.28
C VAL A 208 -22.99 -15.13 -3.27
N ASN A 209 -24.27 -15.08 -2.87
CA ASN A 209 -25.39 -15.59 -3.69
C ASN A 209 -25.20 -17.05 -4.19
N GLY A 210 -24.52 -17.89 -3.40
CA GLY A 210 -24.21 -19.29 -3.76
C GLY A 210 -23.17 -19.45 -4.88
N ARG A 211 -22.48 -18.38 -5.26
CA ARG A 211 -21.38 -18.39 -6.23
C ARG A 211 -20.05 -18.20 -5.52
N GLN A 212 -19.06 -18.99 -5.93
CA GLN A 212 -17.71 -18.96 -5.37
C GLN A 212 -16.78 -18.12 -6.23
N TYR A 213 -16.02 -17.26 -5.56
CA TYR A 213 -15.07 -16.33 -6.13
C TYR A 213 -13.69 -16.60 -5.54
N GLN A 214 -12.78 -17.08 -6.37
CA GLN A 214 -11.38 -17.27 -6.01
C GLN A 214 -10.56 -16.05 -6.40
N THR A 215 -9.31 -15.99 -5.94
CA THR A 215 -8.38 -14.93 -6.34
C THR A 215 -8.15 -15.01 -7.85
N ASN A 216 -8.40 -13.89 -8.55
CA ASN A 216 -8.13 -13.77 -9.97
C ASN A 216 -7.06 -12.70 -10.21
N LEU A 217 -5.85 -13.12 -10.58
CA LEU A 217 -4.73 -12.21 -10.85
C LEU A 217 -4.93 -11.35 -12.11
N ALA A 218 -5.94 -11.64 -12.93
CA ALA A 218 -6.36 -10.78 -14.04
C ALA A 218 -7.29 -9.64 -13.61
N ASN A 219 -7.83 -9.65 -12.38
CA ASN A 219 -8.59 -8.52 -11.86
C ASN A 219 -7.67 -7.32 -11.62
N ASP A 220 -8.25 -6.13 -11.72
CA ASP A 220 -7.49 -4.90 -11.62
C ASP A 220 -6.98 -4.62 -10.21
N ILE A 221 -5.81 -3.99 -10.14
CA ILE A 221 -5.26 -3.44 -8.89
C ILE A 221 -5.71 -1.99 -8.79
N GLY A 222 -6.44 -1.68 -7.72
CA GLY A 222 -6.94 -0.35 -7.44
C GLY A 222 -6.14 0.35 -6.36
N VAL A 223 -6.13 1.68 -6.43
CA VAL A 223 -5.71 2.53 -5.33
C VAL A 223 -6.93 3.21 -4.76
N TYR A 224 -7.08 3.16 -3.44
CA TYR A 224 -8.19 3.83 -2.76
C TYR A 224 -7.76 4.50 -1.47
N GLN A 225 -8.56 5.48 -1.06
CA GLN A 225 -8.41 6.14 0.23
C GLN A 225 -9.37 5.51 1.26
N PRO A 226 -8.88 4.91 2.36
CA PRO A 226 -9.73 4.42 3.43
C PRO A 226 -10.57 5.54 4.07
N ASN A 227 -11.72 5.20 4.67
CA ASN A 227 -12.51 6.20 5.38
C ASN A 227 -11.79 6.68 6.64
N PRO A 228 -11.94 7.95 7.04
CA PRO A 228 -11.41 8.44 8.30
C PRO A 228 -11.90 7.57 9.49
N GLY A 229 -10.97 7.14 10.34
CA GLY A 229 -11.26 6.33 11.52
C GLY A 229 -11.18 4.81 11.30
N GLU A 230 -11.02 4.35 10.05
CA GLU A 230 -10.76 2.94 9.74
C GLU A 230 -9.32 2.55 10.07
N TYR A 231 -9.08 1.26 10.28
CA TYR A 231 -7.75 0.73 10.62
C TYR A 231 -6.69 1.18 9.58
N TYR A 232 -7.00 1.07 8.30
CA TYR A 232 -6.08 1.45 7.21
C TYR A 232 -5.94 2.95 6.99
N SER A 233 -6.82 3.79 7.54
CA SER A 233 -6.69 5.25 7.42
C SER A 233 -5.40 5.80 8.04
N ARG A 234 -4.77 5.04 8.93
CA ARG A 234 -3.49 5.37 9.59
C ARG A 234 -2.27 5.18 8.69
N VAL A 235 -2.40 4.41 7.61
CA VAL A 235 -1.29 4.05 6.71
C VAL A 235 -1.26 4.97 5.47
N GLY A 236 -2.43 5.41 5.02
CA GLY A 236 -2.59 6.25 3.83
C GLY A 236 -3.35 5.52 2.73
N ASP A 237 -2.99 5.79 1.48
CA ASP A 237 -3.61 5.12 0.34
C ASP A 237 -3.27 3.64 0.32
N ILE A 238 -4.26 2.81 -0.01
CA ILE A 238 -4.14 1.37 -0.09
C ILE A 238 -4.14 0.96 -1.56
N ILE A 239 -3.19 0.10 -1.93
CA ILE A 239 -2.98 -0.39 -3.30
C ILE A 239 -3.22 -1.89 -3.25
N HIS A 240 -4.44 -2.33 -3.58
CA HIS A 240 -4.84 -3.73 -3.46
C HIS A 240 -5.66 -4.18 -4.67
N ARG A 241 -5.72 -5.50 -4.89
CA ARG A 241 -6.49 -6.07 -5.98
C ARG A 241 -7.98 -6.02 -5.68
N ALA A 242 -8.77 -5.57 -6.66
CA ALA A 242 -10.22 -5.65 -6.61
C ALA A 242 -10.64 -7.12 -6.77
N PHE A 243 -11.21 -7.70 -5.73
CA PHE A 243 -11.62 -9.10 -5.75
C PHE A 243 -13.02 -9.24 -6.35
N ILE A 244 -13.96 -8.43 -5.86
CA ILE A 244 -15.35 -8.38 -6.32
C ILE A 244 -15.94 -6.99 -6.08
N LYS A 245 -16.92 -6.62 -6.91
CA LYS A 245 -17.82 -5.48 -6.72
C LYS A 245 -19.12 -5.95 -6.06
N LEU A 246 -19.52 -5.25 -5.02
CA LEU A 246 -20.80 -5.46 -4.33
C LEU A 246 -21.70 -4.28 -4.62
N LYS A 247 -22.86 -4.53 -5.23
CA LYS A 247 -23.86 -3.50 -5.50
C LYS A 247 -24.98 -3.60 -4.45
N VAL A 248 -25.23 -2.50 -3.75
CA VAL A 248 -26.28 -2.35 -2.73
C VAL A 248 -27.18 -1.21 -3.18
N GLY A 249 -28.36 -1.52 -3.70
CA GLY A 249 -29.24 -0.53 -4.32
C GLY A 249 -28.54 0.20 -5.48
N SER A 250 -28.25 1.49 -5.29
CA SER A 250 -27.57 2.33 -6.30
C SER A 250 -26.07 2.50 -6.06
N GLN A 251 -25.56 2.03 -4.91
CA GLN A 251 -24.17 2.18 -4.49
C GLN A 251 -23.37 0.95 -4.90
N VAL A 252 -22.10 1.17 -5.26
CA VAL A 252 -21.16 0.09 -5.60
C VAL A 252 -19.95 0.18 -4.67
N TYR A 253 -19.63 -0.95 -4.06
CA TYR A 253 -18.49 -1.14 -3.19
C TYR A 253 -17.52 -2.15 -3.78
N PHE A 254 -16.27 -2.12 -3.36
CA PHE A 254 -15.27 -3.12 -3.69
C PHE A 254 -14.84 -3.87 -2.43
N LEU A 255 -14.71 -5.18 -2.56
CA LEU A 255 -13.86 -5.94 -1.67
C LEU A 255 -12.47 -6.03 -2.29
N THR A 256 -11.49 -5.59 -1.52
CA THR A 256 -10.09 -5.56 -1.92
C THR A 256 -9.26 -6.46 -1.02
N LYS A 257 -8.15 -6.92 -1.57
CA LYS A 257 -7.18 -7.75 -0.86
C LYS A 257 -5.80 -7.53 -1.46
N GLY A 258 -4.79 -7.38 -0.60
CA GLY A 258 -3.39 -7.46 -1.01
C GLY A 258 -3.05 -8.87 -1.48
N ASP A 259 -2.31 -9.00 -2.59
CA ASP A 259 -1.89 -10.30 -3.12
C ASP A 259 -1.09 -11.10 -2.06
N ASN A 260 -0.30 -10.43 -1.23
CA ASN A 260 0.46 -11.01 -0.14
C ASN A 260 -0.27 -11.03 1.22
N ASN A 261 -1.55 -10.68 1.26
CA ASN A 261 -2.32 -10.75 2.50
C ASN A 261 -2.98 -12.13 2.64
N PRO A 262 -3.16 -12.68 3.85
CA PRO A 262 -3.93 -13.91 4.04
C PRO A 262 -5.43 -13.68 3.97
N ILE A 263 -5.88 -12.44 4.18
CA ILE A 263 -7.28 -12.06 4.35
C ILE A 263 -7.63 -10.82 3.53
N PHE A 264 -8.92 -10.60 3.28
CA PHE A 264 -9.50 -9.37 2.75
C PHE A 264 -9.29 -8.19 3.69
N ASP A 265 -9.34 -6.99 3.12
CA ASP A 265 -9.17 -5.76 3.88
C ASP A 265 -10.25 -5.58 4.95
N ILE A 266 -11.49 -6.01 4.64
CA ILE A 266 -12.64 -5.97 5.56
C ILE A 266 -12.51 -6.91 6.76
N GLN A 267 -11.67 -7.94 6.65
CA GLN A 267 -11.45 -8.92 7.72
C GLN A 267 -10.49 -8.38 8.79
N VAL A 268 -9.77 -7.30 8.51
CA VAL A 268 -8.81 -6.70 9.43
C VAL A 268 -9.53 -5.94 10.53
N TYR A 269 -9.16 -6.27 11.77
CA TYR A 269 -9.69 -5.62 12.96
C TYR A 269 -8.64 -5.57 14.09
N ASP A 270 -8.59 -4.45 14.80
CA ASP A 270 -7.75 -4.22 15.98
C ASP A 270 -8.63 -4.11 17.21
N GLU A 271 -8.58 -5.11 18.10
CA GLU A 271 -9.37 -5.15 19.33
C GLU A 271 -8.97 -4.06 20.31
N LYS A 272 -7.71 -3.60 20.30
CA LYS A 272 -7.24 -2.58 21.24
C LYS A 272 -7.86 -1.22 20.94
N THR A 273 -8.05 -0.90 19.67
CA THR A 273 -8.64 0.37 19.25
C THR A 273 -10.10 0.25 18.84
N GLY A 274 -10.63 -0.97 18.69
CA GLY A 274 -12.00 -1.23 18.24
C GLY A 274 -12.23 -0.82 16.79
N THR A 275 -11.20 -0.87 15.95
CA THR A 275 -11.26 -0.39 14.57
C THR A 275 -11.04 -1.51 13.56
N GLY A 276 -11.83 -1.51 12.49
CA GLY A 276 -11.65 -2.36 11.31
C GLY A 276 -11.79 -1.56 10.03
N ASN A 277 -11.95 -2.24 8.90
CA ASN A 277 -12.19 -1.59 7.61
C ASN A 277 -13.57 -1.98 7.05
N ARG A 278 -14.15 -1.10 6.25
CA ARG A 278 -15.40 -1.35 5.52
C ARG A 278 -15.12 -1.63 4.05
N PRO A 279 -16.09 -2.21 3.31
CA PRO A 279 -16.02 -2.25 1.85
C PRO A 279 -15.77 -0.86 1.27
N VAL A 280 -14.96 -0.80 0.21
CA VAL A 280 -14.50 0.47 -0.36
C VAL A 280 -15.56 1.04 -1.30
N GLU A 281 -16.07 2.23 -1.01
CA GLU A 281 -16.97 2.95 -1.93
C GLU A 281 -16.24 3.33 -3.23
N ILE A 282 -16.93 3.25 -4.37
CA ILE A 282 -16.32 3.57 -5.68
C ILE A 282 -15.78 5.00 -5.75
N GLU A 283 -16.41 5.93 -5.04
CA GLU A 283 -16.00 7.34 -4.93
C GLU A 283 -14.68 7.52 -4.18
N ARG A 284 -14.24 6.52 -3.39
CA ARG A 284 -12.94 6.50 -2.70
C ARG A 284 -11.82 5.96 -3.58
N SER A 285 -12.16 5.39 -4.74
CA SER A 285 -11.17 4.92 -5.70
C SER A 285 -10.42 6.12 -6.29
N LYS A 286 -9.09 6.09 -6.19
CA LYS A 286 -8.20 7.03 -6.86
C LYS A 286 -7.86 6.58 -8.28
N GLY A 287 -8.16 5.34 -8.62
CA GLY A 287 -7.93 4.79 -9.94
C GLY A 287 -7.26 3.43 -9.94
N ARG A 288 -7.17 2.87 -11.12
CA ARG A 288 -6.56 1.59 -11.43
C ARG A 288 -5.08 1.74 -11.75
N VAL A 289 -4.25 0.82 -11.27
CA VAL A 289 -2.84 0.73 -11.63
C VAL A 289 -2.72 0.30 -13.10
N LEU A 290 -2.09 1.14 -13.93
CA LEU A 290 -1.77 0.84 -15.32
C LEU A 290 -0.43 0.12 -15.45
N PHE A 291 0.61 0.66 -14.81
CA PHE A 291 1.95 0.10 -14.79
C PHE A 291 2.75 0.64 -13.59
N THR A 292 3.88 -0.02 -13.31
CA THR A 292 4.83 0.37 -12.27
C THR A 292 6.10 0.97 -12.88
N ILE A 293 6.67 1.93 -12.15
CA ILE A 293 7.99 2.50 -12.39
C ILE A 293 8.87 2.08 -11.22
N PRO A 294 9.83 1.16 -11.43
CA PRO A 294 10.64 0.63 -10.36
C PRO A 294 11.42 1.70 -9.63
N ILE A 295 11.61 1.53 -8.31
CA ILE A 295 12.55 2.31 -7.47
C ILE A 295 12.16 3.80 -7.25
N VAL A 296 11.39 4.43 -8.13
CA VAL A 296 11.05 5.87 -8.02
C VAL A 296 10.22 6.19 -6.78
N GLY A 297 9.42 5.23 -6.31
CA GLY A 297 8.63 5.36 -5.10
C GLY A 297 9.45 5.50 -3.81
N TYR A 298 10.74 5.12 -3.81
CA TYR A 298 11.62 5.32 -2.65
C TYR A 298 11.77 6.79 -2.27
N LEU A 299 11.64 7.72 -3.23
CA LEU A 299 11.61 9.16 -2.92
C LEU A 299 10.50 9.49 -1.91
N LYS A 300 9.30 8.95 -2.12
CA LYS A 300 8.16 9.13 -1.19
C LYS A 300 8.44 8.48 0.17
N LEU A 301 9.10 7.31 0.17
CA LEU A 301 9.45 6.59 1.41
C LEU A 301 10.42 7.39 2.28
N PHE A 302 11.37 8.11 1.68
CA PHE A 302 12.34 8.93 2.43
C PHE A 302 11.70 10.13 3.12
N ILE A 303 10.76 10.79 2.46
CA ILE A 303 10.13 12.02 2.95
C ILE A 303 8.91 11.75 3.85
N SER A 304 8.49 10.49 4.00
CA SER A 304 7.29 10.09 4.75
C SER A 304 7.68 9.28 6.00
N PRO A 305 7.66 9.88 7.21
CA PRO A 305 8.08 9.21 8.45
C PRO A 305 7.40 7.87 8.72
N GLY A 306 6.11 7.74 8.41
CA GLY A 306 5.34 6.49 8.58
C GLY A 306 5.72 5.37 7.61
N ALA A 307 6.49 5.68 6.55
CA ALA A 307 6.93 4.71 5.55
C ALA A 307 8.37 4.20 5.79
N ILE A 308 9.07 4.76 6.79
CA ILE A 308 10.48 4.48 7.11
C ILE A 308 10.63 3.11 7.78
N LEU A 309 9.68 2.69 8.61
CA LEU A 309 9.69 1.36 9.22
C LEU A 309 9.41 0.33 8.11
N THR A 310 10.27 -0.70 8.00
CA THR A 310 9.98 -1.85 7.13
C THR A 310 8.70 -2.52 7.63
N PRO A 311 7.61 -2.50 6.84
CA PRO A 311 6.37 -3.12 7.27
C PRO A 311 6.53 -4.64 7.34
N GLU A 312 5.75 -5.28 8.22
CA GLU A 312 5.71 -6.73 8.33
C GLU A 312 5.41 -7.38 6.97
N GLY A 313 5.97 -8.58 6.74
CA GLY A 313 5.71 -9.37 5.54
C GLY A 313 6.54 -9.00 4.30
N CYS A 314 7.52 -8.11 4.42
CA CYS A 314 8.45 -7.80 3.32
C CYS A 314 9.52 -8.87 3.05
N ASP A 315 9.63 -9.88 3.92
CA ASP A 315 10.58 -10.98 3.84
C ASP A 315 9.97 -12.28 3.32
N ARG A 316 8.67 -12.27 2.99
CA ARG A 316 7.90 -13.46 2.61
C ARG A 316 6.81 -13.15 1.59
N TYR A 317 6.35 -14.17 0.88
CA TYR A 317 5.09 -14.11 0.17
C TYR A 317 4.31 -15.43 0.16
N TYR A 318 3.00 -15.38 -0.05
CA TYR A 318 2.14 -16.55 -0.15
C TYR A 318 2.29 -17.24 -1.54
N GLU A 319 2.55 -18.55 -1.55
CA GLU A 319 2.85 -19.35 -2.76
C GLU A 319 1.67 -19.40 -3.75
N LYS A 320 0.43 -19.36 -3.24
CA LYS A 320 -0.81 -19.38 -4.03
C LYS A 320 -0.94 -18.20 -5.01
N PHE A 321 -0.21 -17.12 -4.76
CA PHE A 321 -0.31 -15.88 -5.54
C PHE A 321 0.95 -15.61 -6.36
N GLN A 322 1.63 -16.67 -6.81
CA GLN A 322 2.63 -16.63 -7.89
C GLN A 322 1.98 -16.81 -9.27
#